data_AF-A0A101IQW6-F1
#
_entry.id   AF-A0A101IQW6-F1
#
_cell.length_a   1.000
_cell.length_b   1.000
_cell.length_c   1.000
_cell.angle_alpha   90.00
_cell.angle_beta   90.00
_cell.angle_gamma   90.00
#
_symmetry.space_group_name_H-M   'P 1'
#
loop_
_entity.id
_entity.type
_entity.pdbx_description
1 polymer ?
#
loop_
_entity_poly.entity_id
_entity_poly.type
_entity_poly.pdbx_seq_one_letter_code
_entity_poly.pdbx_strand_id
1 'polypeptide(L)'
;MGSLSANACLCCALIVILLTSGCMTNAENRSNYILEKMNASQEYYDDLVTSDPGNATAWCIRGMYYLNCNGQDAEAMESCNRALELDPESGIAWYLKGVILVNTYKRDEALLCFENATKYDPGLTKDVLFITGNM
;
A
#
# COMPACT_ATOMS: atom_id res chain seq x y z
N MET A 1 45.24 41.88 20.16
CA MET A 1 45.29 40.59 19.44
C MET A 1 44.06 39.80 19.83
N GLY A 2 42.99 39.78 19.02
CA GLY A 2 41.75 39.10 19.45
C GLY A 2 40.63 38.95 18.41
N SER A 3 40.80 39.42 17.16
CA SER A 3 39.73 39.44 16.16
C SER A 3 39.75 38.29 15.15
N LEU A 4 40.83 37.49 15.07
CA LEU A 4 40.91 36.40 14.08
C LEU A 4 40.14 35.13 14.46
N SER A 5 39.85 34.88 15.74
CA SER A 5 39.15 33.66 16.17
C SER A 5 37.62 33.72 15.99
N ALA A 6 37.02 34.92 16.06
CA ALA A 6 35.57 35.08 15.94
C ALA A 6 35.07 34.87 14.49
N ASN A 7 35.79 35.39 13.49
CA ASN A 7 35.42 35.23 12.08
C ASN A 7 35.54 33.78 11.59
N ALA A 8 36.51 33.02 12.09
CA ALA A 8 36.64 31.60 11.78
C ALA A 8 35.44 30.79 12.31
N CYS A 9 34.91 31.14 13.47
CA CYS A 9 33.78 30.47 14.10
C CYS A 9 32.45 30.72 13.33
N LEU A 10 32.23 31.94 12.85
CA LEU A 10 31.07 32.28 12.02
C LEU A 10 31.08 31.59 10.65
N CYS A 11 32.24 31.49 10.00
CA CYS A 11 32.36 30.76 8.73
C CYS A 11 32.04 29.27 8.88
N CYS A 12 32.53 28.62 9.93
CA CYS A 12 32.20 27.22 10.21
C CYS A 12 30.71 27.02 10.50
N ALA A 13 30.08 27.93 11.25
CA ALA A 13 28.64 27.86 11.53
C ALA A 13 27.78 28.00 10.26
N LEU A 14 28.12 28.93 9.36
CA LEU A 14 27.41 29.12 8.09
C LEU A 14 27.55 27.91 7.15
N ILE A 15 28.73 27.31 7.07
CA ILE A 15 28.96 26.10 6.26
C ILE A 15 28.13 24.93 6.81
N VAL A 16 28.10 24.72 8.12
CA VAL A 16 27.28 23.67 8.74
C VAL A 16 25.79 23.90 8.47
N ILE A 17 25.30 25.14 8.59
CA ILE A 17 23.88 25.47 8.30
C ILE A 17 23.53 25.23 6.83
N LEU A 18 24.41 25.57 5.88
CA LEU A 18 24.18 25.34 4.46
C LEU A 18 24.21 23.85 4.09
N LEU A 19 25.10 23.08 4.71
CA LEU A 19 25.17 21.63 4.53
C LEU A 19 23.94 20.93 5.11
N THR A 20 23.46 21.33 6.29
CA THR A 20 22.24 20.75 6.88
C THR A 20 20.98 21.18 6.13
N SER A 21 20.90 22.43 5.67
CA SER A 21 19.78 22.93 4.85
C SER A 21 19.75 22.27 3.46
N GLY A 22 20.91 22.02 2.85
CA GLY A 22 21.02 21.27 1.60
C GLY A 22 20.60 19.80 1.74
N CYS A 23 20.95 19.15 2.86
CA CYS A 23 20.49 17.79 3.16
C CYS A 23 18.97 17.73 3.45
N MET A 24 18.42 18.69 4.20
CA MET A 24 16.98 18.75 4.50
C MET A 24 16.15 18.99 3.23
N THR A 25 16.54 19.94 2.39
CA THR A 25 15.84 20.22 1.12
C THR A 25 15.89 19.03 0.14
N ASN A 26 17.01 18.32 0.04
CA ASN A 26 17.08 17.11 -0.79
C ASN A 26 16.20 15.96 -0.28
N ALA A 27 16.10 15.79 1.04
CA ALA A 27 15.22 14.80 1.66
C ALA A 27 13.74 15.17 1.50
N GLU A 28 13.38 16.43 1.71
CA GLU A 28 12.02 16.97 1.51
C GLU A 28 11.59 16.88 0.05
N ASN A 29 12.45 17.26 -0.89
CA ASN A 29 12.17 17.13 -2.33
C ASN A 29 11.91 15.67 -2.73
N ARG A 30 12.70 14.73 -2.20
CA ARG A 30 12.48 13.29 -2.45
C ARG A 30 11.17 12.80 -1.82
N SER A 31 10.86 13.24 -0.60
CA SER A 31 9.61 12.90 0.09
C SER A 31 8.38 13.42 -0.66
N ASN A 32 8.43 14.67 -1.12
CA ASN A 32 7.34 15.29 -1.90
C ASN A 32 7.13 14.59 -3.23
N TYR A 33 8.22 14.24 -3.93
CA TYR A 33 8.13 13.47 -5.18
C TYR A 33 7.47 12.10 -4.99
N ILE A 34 7.80 11.40 -3.90
CA ILE A 34 7.18 10.12 -3.57
C ILE A 34 5.69 10.32 -3.27
N LEU A 35 5.34 11.34 -2.48
CA LEU A 35 3.96 11.65 -2.13
C LEU A 35 3.10 11.99 -3.36
N GLU A 36 3.62 12.82 -4.26
CA GLU A 36 2.95 13.17 -5.52
C GLU A 36 2.68 11.92 -6.36
N LYS A 37 3.67 11.04 -6.49
CA LYS A 37 3.52 9.79 -7.24
C LYS A 37 2.54 8.82 -6.58
N MET A 38 2.53 8.75 -5.25
CA MET A 38 1.57 7.93 -4.49
C MET A 38 0.15 8.44 -4.70
N ASN A 39 -0.08 9.75 -4.60
CA ASN A 39 -1.39 10.36 -4.82
C ASN A 39 -1.91 10.12 -6.24
N ALA A 40 -1.06 10.32 -7.26
CA ALA A 40 -1.42 10.04 -8.64
C ALA A 40 -1.75 8.55 -8.87
N SER A 41 -1.08 7.66 -8.13
CA SER A 41 -1.40 6.22 -8.19
C SER A 41 -2.76 5.94 -7.55
N GLN A 42 -3.06 6.53 -6.38
CA GLN A 42 -4.36 6.39 -5.71
C GLN A 42 -5.51 6.85 -6.62
N GLU A 43 -5.38 8.05 -7.19
CA GLU A 43 -6.38 8.64 -8.10
C GLU A 43 -6.70 7.71 -9.28
N TYR A 44 -5.68 7.10 -9.89
CA TYR A 44 -5.89 6.15 -10.98
C TYR A 44 -6.76 4.95 -10.59
N TYR A 45 -6.53 4.35 -9.42
CA TYR A 45 -7.30 3.19 -8.97
C TYR A 45 -8.71 3.56 -8.50
N ASP A 46 -8.91 4.77 -7.96
CA ASP A 46 -10.22 5.31 -7.64
C ASP A 46 -11.03 5.67 -8.91
N ASP A 47 -10.36 6.16 -9.95
CA ASP A 47 -10.97 6.44 -11.24
C ASP A 47 -11.44 5.17 -11.95
N LEU A 48 -10.71 4.05 -11.80
CA LEU A 48 -11.11 2.76 -12.38
C LEU A 48 -12.50 2.32 -11.88
N VAL A 49 -12.73 2.41 -10.57
CA VAL A 49 -14.00 2.00 -9.96
C VAL A 49 -15.10 3.04 -10.16
N THR A 50 -14.73 4.31 -10.34
CA THR A 50 -15.69 5.39 -10.65
C THR A 50 -16.17 5.31 -12.11
N SER A 51 -15.27 4.96 -13.02
CA SER A 51 -15.57 4.83 -14.44
C SER A 51 -16.45 3.62 -14.76
N ASP A 52 -16.24 2.51 -14.05
CA ASP A 52 -17.06 1.30 -14.19
C ASP A 52 -17.35 0.66 -12.82
N PRO A 53 -18.35 1.17 -12.09
CA PRO A 53 -18.66 0.70 -10.74
C PRO A 53 -19.25 -0.71 -10.70
N GLY A 54 -19.64 -1.27 -11.85
CA GLY A 54 -20.18 -2.62 -11.98
C GLY A 54 -19.12 -3.69 -12.24
N ASN A 55 -17.86 -3.30 -12.39
CA ASN A 55 -16.77 -4.20 -12.76
C ASN A 55 -16.06 -4.77 -11.52
N ALA A 56 -16.38 -6.01 -11.17
CA ALA A 56 -15.77 -6.71 -10.05
C ALA A 56 -14.23 -6.76 -10.14
N THR A 57 -13.67 -6.89 -11.35
CA THR A 57 -12.22 -6.91 -11.57
C THR A 57 -11.58 -5.55 -11.26
N ALA A 58 -12.22 -4.45 -11.61
CA ALA A 58 -11.73 -3.10 -11.26
C ALA A 58 -11.63 -2.93 -9.73
N TRP A 59 -12.65 -3.40 -9.00
CA TRP A 59 -12.64 -3.43 -7.54
C TRP A 59 -11.55 -4.34 -6.97
N CYS A 60 -11.29 -5.51 -7.56
CA CYS A 60 -10.16 -6.36 -7.16
C CYS A 60 -8.80 -5.66 -7.37
N ILE A 61 -8.61 -4.98 -8.51
CA ILE A 61 -7.37 -4.26 -8.82
C ILE A 61 -7.14 -3.13 -7.80
N ARG A 62 -8.19 -2.35 -7.50
CA ARG A 62 -8.15 -1.33 -6.44
C ARG A 62 -7.80 -1.93 -5.08
N GLY A 63 -8.45 -3.04 -4.70
CA GLY A 63 -8.17 -3.72 -3.43
C GLY A 63 -6.74 -4.24 -3.33
N MET A 64 -6.20 -4.80 -4.42
CA MET A 64 -4.81 -5.25 -4.49
C MET A 64 -3.83 -4.09 -4.36
N TYR A 65 -4.13 -2.92 -4.92
CA TYR A 65 -3.31 -1.73 -4.75
C TYR A 65 -3.26 -1.30 -3.28
N TYR A 66 -4.41 -1.13 -2.62
CA TYR A 66 -4.47 -0.72 -1.21
C TYR A 66 -3.87 -1.75 -0.26
N LEU A 67 -3.96 -3.04 -0.56
CA LEU A 67 -3.29 -4.09 0.21
C LEU A 67 -1.76 -3.92 0.23
N ASN A 68 -1.17 -3.38 -0.84
CA ASN A 68 0.26 -3.09 -0.92
C ASN A 68 0.63 -1.72 -0.30
N CYS A 69 -0.36 -0.91 0.05
CA CYS A 69 -0.16 0.37 0.72
C CYS A 69 -0.21 0.18 2.24
N ASN A 70 0.86 0.58 2.93
CA ASN A 70 0.95 0.41 4.39
C ASN A 70 -0.23 1.10 5.11
N GLY A 71 -1.03 0.32 5.83
CA GLY A 71 -2.08 0.81 6.71
C GLY A 71 -3.42 1.11 6.02
N GLN A 72 -3.59 0.78 4.74
CA GLN A 72 -4.85 0.97 4.00
C GLN A 72 -5.69 -0.31 3.90
N ASP A 73 -5.66 -1.13 4.96
CA ASP A 73 -6.41 -2.39 5.04
C ASP A 73 -7.92 -2.16 4.94
N ALA A 74 -8.43 -0.99 5.37
CA ALA A 74 -9.85 -0.67 5.33
C ALA A 74 -10.35 -0.46 3.89
N GLU A 75 -9.63 0.32 3.10
CA GLU A 75 -9.92 0.57 1.67
C GLU A 75 -9.75 -0.71 0.84
N ALA A 76 -8.75 -1.54 1.20
CA ALA A 76 -8.58 -2.86 0.60
C ALA A 76 -9.78 -3.78 0.89
N MET A 77 -10.26 -3.81 2.14
CA MET A 77 -11.42 -4.61 2.54
C MET A 77 -12.71 -4.14 1.87
N GLU A 78 -12.94 -2.83 1.81
CA GLU A 78 -14.07 -2.23 1.10
C GLU A 78 -14.08 -2.68 -0.36
N SER A 79 -12.92 -2.58 -1.03
CA SER A 79 -12.80 -2.95 -2.43
C SER A 79 -13.05 -4.44 -2.65
N CYS A 80 -12.52 -5.31 -1.79
CA CYS A 80 -12.77 -6.75 -1.87
C CYS A 80 -14.24 -7.10 -1.62
N ASN A 81 -14.89 -6.46 -0.64
CA ASN A 81 -16.31 -6.67 -0.37
C ASN A 81 -17.16 -6.22 -1.56
N ARG A 82 -16.84 -5.07 -2.15
CA ARG A 82 -17.58 -4.57 -3.32
C ARG A 82 -17.39 -5.46 -4.55
N ALA A 83 -16.19 -5.99 -4.76
CA ALA A 83 -15.95 -7.01 -5.78
C ALA A 83 -16.81 -8.27 -5.55
N LEU A 84 -16.93 -8.73 -4.30
CA LEU A 84 -17.75 -9.90 -3.93
C LEU A 84 -19.26 -9.65 -3.99
N GLU A 85 -19.71 -8.40 -3.83
CA GLU A 85 -21.11 -8.02 -4.06
C GLU A 85 -21.49 -8.10 -5.55
N LEU A 86 -20.54 -7.79 -6.43
CA LEU A 86 -20.72 -7.83 -7.88
C LEU A 86 -20.51 -9.23 -8.45
N ASP A 87 -19.51 -9.94 -7.94
CA ASP A 87 -19.18 -11.31 -8.29
C ASP A 87 -18.86 -12.14 -7.01
N PRO A 88 -19.88 -12.81 -6.44
CA PRO A 88 -19.71 -13.65 -5.26
C PRO A 88 -18.78 -14.86 -5.46
N GLU A 89 -18.52 -15.23 -6.71
CA GLU A 89 -17.69 -16.38 -7.10
C GLU A 89 -16.28 -15.94 -7.52
N SER A 90 -15.91 -14.67 -7.34
CA SER A 90 -14.55 -14.20 -7.63
C SER A 90 -13.54 -14.80 -6.65
N GLY A 91 -12.83 -15.86 -7.10
CA GLY A 91 -11.76 -16.51 -6.32
C GLY A 91 -10.65 -15.53 -5.92
N ILE A 92 -10.32 -14.58 -6.81
CA ILE A 92 -9.33 -13.52 -6.55
C ILE A 92 -9.81 -12.58 -5.43
N ALA A 93 -11.08 -12.16 -5.44
CA ALA A 93 -11.60 -11.27 -4.39
C ALA A 93 -11.59 -11.97 -3.01
N TRP A 94 -11.97 -13.26 -2.97
CA TRP A 94 -11.84 -14.09 -1.76
C TRP A 94 -10.40 -14.22 -1.29
N TYR A 95 -9.46 -14.43 -2.20
CA TYR A 95 -8.04 -14.51 -1.90
C TYR A 95 -7.50 -13.21 -1.29
N LEU A 96 -7.75 -12.07 -1.97
CA LEU A 96 -7.31 -10.75 -1.48
C LEU A 96 -7.89 -10.45 -0.09
N LYS A 97 -9.18 -10.72 0.12
CA LYS A 97 -9.83 -10.60 1.43
C LYS A 97 -9.15 -11.47 2.50
N GLY A 98 -8.80 -12.71 2.16
CA GLY A 98 -8.06 -13.61 3.05
C GLY A 98 -6.70 -13.04 3.46
N VAL A 99 -5.95 -12.46 2.51
CA VAL A 99 -4.65 -11.83 2.81
C VAL A 99 -4.80 -10.63 3.76
N ILE A 100 -5.80 -9.77 3.55
CA ILE A 100 -6.07 -8.64 4.46
C ILE A 100 -6.42 -9.13 5.87
N LEU A 101 -7.20 -10.21 5.98
CA LEU A 101 -7.57 -10.80 7.25
C LEU A 101 -6.37 -11.42 7.99
N VAL A 102 -5.40 -11.98 7.26
CA VAL A 102 -4.11 -12.41 7.84
C VAL A 102 -3.34 -11.21 8.39
N ASN A 103 -3.26 -10.10 7.65
CA ASN A 103 -2.58 -8.87 8.09
C ASN A 103 -3.23 -8.26 9.34
N THR A 104 -4.54 -8.42 9.49
CA THR A 104 -5.32 -7.93 10.65
C THR A 104 -5.49 -8.96 11.77
N TYR A 105 -4.72 -10.05 11.76
CA TYR A 105 -4.69 -11.12 12.77
C TYR A 105 -6.00 -11.93 12.92
N LYS A 106 -6.89 -11.89 11.93
CA LYS A 106 -8.15 -12.64 11.89
C LYS A 106 -8.01 -13.95 11.13
N ARG A 107 -7.18 -14.86 11.67
CA ARG A 107 -6.79 -16.11 10.98
C ARG A 107 -7.95 -17.04 10.62
N ASP A 108 -8.93 -17.20 11.52
CA ASP A 108 -10.05 -18.11 11.29
C ASP A 108 -10.93 -17.62 10.13
N GLU A 109 -11.23 -16.32 10.08
CA GLU A 109 -11.95 -15.70 8.97
C GLU A 109 -11.15 -15.76 7.66
N ALA A 110 -9.82 -15.63 7.73
CA ALA A 110 -8.95 -15.72 6.57
C ALA A 110 -8.98 -17.13 5.95
N LEU A 111 -8.98 -18.19 6.77
CA LEU A 111 -9.03 -19.56 6.29
C LEU A 111 -10.30 -19.84 5.49
N LEU A 112 -11.46 -19.38 5.99
CA LEU A 112 -12.74 -19.48 5.25
C LEU A 112 -12.69 -18.72 3.91
N CYS A 113 -12.04 -17.56 3.88
CA CYS A 113 -11.85 -16.82 2.63
C CYS A 113 -10.96 -17.59 1.65
N PHE A 114 -9.89 -18.23 2.12
CA PHE A 114 -9.02 -19.03 1.27
C PHE A 114 -9.66 -20.34 0.78
N GLU A 115 -10.51 -20.97 1.60
CA GLU A 115 -11.35 -22.10 1.19
C GLU A 115 -12.29 -21.69 0.05
N ASN A 116 -12.95 -20.53 0.17
CA ASN A 116 -13.77 -19.99 -0.93
C ASN A 116 -12.92 -19.63 -2.16
N ALA A 117 -11.74 -19.04 -1.97
CA ALA A 117 -10.84 -18.69 -3.06
C ALA A 117 -10.46 -19.91 -3.90
N THR A 118 -10.03 -21.00 -3.25
CA THR A 118 -9.65 -22.25 -3.92
C THR A 118 -10.84 -23.02 -4.48
N LYS A 119 -12.03 -22.87 -3.87
CA LYS A 119 -13.27 -23.45 -4.39
C LYS A 119 -13.67 -22.85 -5.74
N TYR A 120 -13.57 -21.54 -5.88
CA TYR A 120 -13.98 -20.85 -7.12
C TYR A 120 -12.84 -20.72 -8.14
N ASP A 121 -11.59 -20.64 -7.67
CA ASP A 121 -10.40 -20.70 -8.51
C ASP A 121 -9.37 -21.69 -7.93
N PRO A 122 -9.42 -22.96 -8.38
CA PRO A 122 -8.47 -23.98 -7.95
C PRO A 122 -7.01 -23.65 -8.27
N GLY A 123 -6.74 -22.72 -9.19
CA GLY A 123 -5.38 -22.26 -9.52
C GLY A 123 -4.68 -21.59 -8.34
N LEU A 124 -5.46 -20.93 -7.47
CA LEU A 124 -4.97 -20.21 -6.28
C LEU A 124 -4.54 -21.15 -5.14
N THR A 125 -4.79 -22.47 -5.26
CA THR A 125 -4.46 -23.45 -4.22
C THR A 125 -3.00 -23.39 -3.78
N LYS A 126 -2.07 -23.22 -4.73
CA LYS A 126 -0.64 -23.14 -4.42
C LYS A 126 -0.29 -21.88 -3.63
N ASP A 127 -0.86 -20.75 -4.02
CA ASP A 127 -0.64 -19.46 -3.36
C ASP A 127 -1.22 -19.45 -1.95
N VAL A 128 -2.43 -20.00 -1.80
CA VAL A 128 -3.09 -20.19 -0.51
C VAL A 128 -2.29 -21.09 0.43
N LEU A 129 -1.75 -22.22 -0.06
CA LEU A 129 -0.93 -23.13 0.77
C LEU A 129 0.36 -22.45 1.25
N PHE A 130 0.99 -21.64 0.39
CA PHE A 130 2.16 -20.85 0.78
C PHE A 130 1.84 -19.87 1.92
N ILE A 131 0.70 -19.18 1.87
CA ILE A 131 0.29 -18.22 2.90
C ILE A 131 -0.15 -18.91 4.20
N THR A 132 -0.90 -20.01 4.10
CA THR A 132 -1.44 -20.72 5.27
C THR A 132 -0.41 -21.61 5.97
N GLY A 133 0.77 -21.84 5.37
CA GLY A 133 1.86 -22.58 5.99
C GLY A 133 1.64 -24.09 6.06
N ASN A 134 0.67 -24.62 5.31
CA ASN A 134 0.43 -26.05 5.20
C ASN A 134 1.37 -26.65 4.15
N MET A 135 2.60 -27.00 4.58
CA MET A 135 3.56 -27.83 3.83
C MET A 135 3.36 -29.32 4.09
#